data_AF-A0A257RY26-F1
#
_entry.id   AF-A0A257RY26-F1
#
_cell.length_a   1.000
_cell.length_b   1.000
_cell.length_c   1.000
_cell.angle_alpha   90.00
_cell.angle_beta   90.00
_cell.angle_gamma   90.00
#
_symmetry.space_group_name_H-M   'P 1'
#
loop_
_entity.id
_entity.type
_entity.pdbx_description
1 polymer ?
#
loop_
_entity_poly.entity_id
_entity_poly.type
_entity_poly.pdbx_seq_one_letter_code
_entity_poly.pdbx_strand_id
1 'polypeptide(L)' 'MIPFITAGLASPHGFFSRQGGVSEGAYDSLNCGQYGKDDPLNVAENRSRAMRAIGGMP' A
#
# COMPACT_ATOMS: atom_id res chain seq x y z
N MET A 1 -11.90 0.76 1.35
CA MET A 1 -11.05 1.11 2.51
C MET A 1 -9.86 0.17 2.51
N ILE A 2 -8.64 0.66 2.70
CA ILE A 2 -7.46 -0.20 2.78
C ILE A 2 -7.36 -0.70 4.23
N PRO A 3 -7.47 -2.01 4.48
CA PRO A 3 -7.35 -2.54 5.82
C PRO A 3 -5.88 -2.55 6.25
N PHE A 4 -5.62 -2.03 7.45
CA PHE A 4 -4.32 -2.07 8.10
C PHE A 4 -4.50 -2.22 9.61
N ILE A 5 -3.47 -2.75 10.26
CA ILE A 5 -3.34 -2.72 11.71
C ILE A 5 -2.17 -1.80 12.08
N THR A 6 -2.25 -1.17 13.24
CA THR A 6 -1.21 -0.26 13.74
C THR A 6 -1.02 -0.51 15.23
N ALA A 7 0.13 -0.10 15.78
CA ALA A 7 0.44 -0.14 17.20
C ALA A 7 0.31 1.26 17.83
N GLY A 8 0.44 1.37 19.14
CA GLY A 8 0.39 2.66 19.86
C GLY A 8 1.67 3.50 19.73
N LEU A 9 2.16 3.73 18.51
CA LEU A 9 3.29 4.63 18.25
C LEU A 9 2.81 6.02 17.83
N ALA A 10 3.57 7.05 18.17
CA ALA A 10 3.26 8.43 17.78
C ALA A 10 3.41 8.68 16.26
N SER A 11 4.29 7.94 15.60
CA SER A 11 4.49 8.06 14.15
C SER A 11 3.42 7.29 13.37
N PRO A 12 2.86 7.86 12.29
CA PRO A 12 1.98 7.13 11.37
C PRO A 12 2.65 5.86 10.86
N HIS A 13 2.01 4.72 11.08
CA HIS A 13 2.49 3.43 10.60
C HIS A 13 1.34 2.44 10.48
N GLY A 14 1.56 1.36 9.75
CA GLY A 14 0.62 0.25 9.68
C GLY A 14 1.19 -0.96 8.96
N PHE A 15 0.69 -2.15 9.32
CA PHE A 15 0.85 -3.37 8.55
C PHE A 15 -0.40 -3.58 7.70
N PHE A 16 -0.21 -3.67 6.40
CA PHE A 16 -1.27 -3.77 5.41
C PHE A 16 -1.51 -5.21 4.98
N SER A 17 -2.71 -5.48 4.48
CA SER A 17 -2.97 -6.70 3.70
C SER A 17 -2.76 -6.45 2.21
N ARG A 18 -3.01 -7.46 1.37
CA ARG A 18 -3.00 -7.32 -0.10
C ARG A 18 -4.19 -6.53 -0.67
N GLN A 19 -5.18 -6.15 0.12
CA GLN A 19 -6.45 -5.57 -0.36
C GLN A 19 -6.41 -4.05 -0.53
N GLY A 20 -7.18 -3.54 -1.50
CA GLY A 20 -7.45 -2.11 -1.69
C GLY A 20 -6.48 -1.37 -2.61
N GLY A 21 -5.63 -2.09 -3.34
CA GLY A 21 -4.75 -1.51 -4.35
C GLY A 21 -5.32 -1.54 -5.76
N VAL A 22 -4.45 -1.34 -6.74
CA VAL A 22 -4.77 -1.24 -8.19
C VAL A 22 -4.01 -2.22 -9.07
N SER A 23 -3.05 -2.96 -8.52
CA SER A 23 -2.34 -3.99 -9.26
C SER A 23 -3.29 -5.14 -9.60
N GLU A 24 -2.95 -5.92 -10.63
CA GLU A 24 -3.78 -7.02 -11.13
C GLU A 24 -3.00 -8.34 -11.20
N GLY A 25 -3.72 -9.43 -11.50
CA GLY A 25 -3.12 -10.76 -11.71
C GLY A 25 -2.34 -11.26 -10.51
N ALA A 26 -1.08 -11.67 -10.71
CA ALA A 26 -0.22 -12.16 -9.64
C ALA A 26 0.07 -11.11 -8.55
N TYR A 27 -0.08 -9.82 -8.89
CA TYR A 27 0.19 -8.68 -8.01
C TYR A 27 -1.06 -8.06 -7.42
N ASP A 28 -2.24 -8.60 -7.72
CA ASP A 28 -3.51 -8.15 -7.14
C ASP A 28 -3.36 -7.99 -5.60
N SER A 29 -3.89 -6.98 -4.91
CA SER A 29 -4.27 -5.66 -5.41
C SER A 29 -3.26 -4.59 -4.98
N LEU A 30 -2.76 -4.64 -3.74
CA LEU A 30 -1.94 -3.60 -3.10
C LEU A 30 -0.45 -3.99 -3.04
N ASN A 31 0.15 -4.24 -4.21
CA ASN A 31 1.59 -4.47 -4.29
C ASN A 31 2.38 -3.15 -4.16
N CYS A 32 3.23 -3.06 -3.13
CA CYS A 32 4.10 -1.91 -2.87
C CYS A 32 5.59 -2.22 -3.15
N GLY A 33 5.91 -3.37 -3.74
CA GLY A 33 7.27 -3.79 -4.02
C GLY A 33 7.91 -2.95 -5.13
N GLN A 34 8.96 -2.19 -4.79
CA GLN A 34 9.70 -1.37 -5.75
C GLN A 34 10.46 -2.19 -6.79
N TYR A 35 10.83 -3.42 -6.44
CA TYR A 35 11.54 -4.35 -7.30
C TYR A 35 10.61 -5.51 -7.63
N GLY A 36 10.40 -5.78 -8.92
CA GLY A 36 9.48 -6.81 -9.38
C GLY A 36 9.13 -6.66 -10.86
N LYS A 37 8.10 -7.40 -11.30
CA LYS A 37 7.55 -7.32 -12.67
C LYS A 37 6.16 -6.69 -12.72
N ASP A 38 5.72 -6.08 -11.63
CA ASP A 38 4.47 -5.32 -11.63
C ASP A 38 4.66 -4.00 -12.36
N ASP A 39 3.56 -3.40 -12.79
CA ASP A 39 3.58 -2.08 -13.41
C ASP A 39 4.09 -1.03 -12.40
N PRO A 40 5.17 -0.30 -12.70
CA PRO A 40 5.70 0.74 -11.82
C PRO A 40 4.68 1.81 -11.43
N LEU A 41 3.70 2.12 -12.30
CA LEU A 41 2.63 3.07 -12.00
C LEU A 41 1.65 2.51 -10.97
N ASN A 42 1.30 1.22 -11.06
CA ASN A 42 0.45 0.57 -10.07
C ASN A 42 1.15 0.52 -8.71
N VAL A 43 2.45 0.20 -8.69
CA VAL A 43 3.25 0.20 -7.45
C VAL A 43 3.31 1.59 -6.83
N ALA A 44 3.53 2.64 -7.63
CA ALA A 44 3.56 4.02 -7.15
C ALA A 44 2.20 4.44 -6.55
N GLU A 45 1.10 4.12 -7.21
CA GLU A 45 -0.26 4.41 -6.71
C GLU A 45 -0.57 3.61 -5.43
N ASN A 46 -0.20 2.33 -5.37
CA ASN A 46 -0.39 1.51 -4.17
C ASN A 46 0.38 2.06 -2.96
N ARG A 47 1.60 2.57 -3.16
CA ARG A 47 2.37 3.24 -2.10
C ARG A 47 1.72 4.53 -1.64
N SER A 48 1.26 5.36 -2.59
CA SER A 48 0.49 6.59 -2.29
C SER A 48 -0.77 6.28 -1.48
N ARG A 49 -1.50 5.23 -1.87
CA ARG A 49 -2.69 4.72 -1.18
C ARG A 49 -2.39 4.24 0.24
N ALA A 50 -1.32 3.46 0.43
CA ALA A 50 -0.89 3.00 1.75
C ALA A 50 -0.51 4.18 2.66
N MET A 51 0.24 5.16 2.14
CA MET A 51 0.61 6.38 2.88
C MET A 51 -0.64 7.18 3.30
N ARG A 52 -1.58 7.40 2.39
CA ARG A 52 -2.84 8.10 2.69
C ARG A 52 -3.68 7.38 3.74
N ALA A 53 -3.71 6.05 3.73
CA ALA A 53 -4.50 5.26 4.68
C ALA A 53 -4.08 5.45 6.14
N ILE A 54 -2.80 5.70 6.39
CA ILE A 54 -2.25 6.01 7.74
C ILE A 54 -2.20 7.52 8.02
N GLY A 55 -2.78 8.36 7.15
CA GLY A 55 -2.76 9.82 7.29
C GLY A 55 -1.43 10.48 6.92
N GLY A 56 -0.52 9.76 6.27
CA GLY A 56 0.73 10.30 5.75
C GLY A 56 0.52 11.07 4.44
N MET A 57 1.45 11.97 4.14
CA MET A 57 1.52 12.62 2.81
C MET A 57 2.29 11.70 1.83
N PRO A 58 1.86 11.58 0.55
CA PRO A 58 2.52 10.75 -0.46
C PRO A 58 3.94 11.20 -0.80
#